data_AF-A0A1M6MBC9-F1
#
_entry.id   AF-A0A1M6MBC9-F1
#
_cell.length_a   1.000
_cell.length_b   1.000
_cell.length_c   1.000
_cell.angle_alpha   90.00
_cell.angle_beta   90.00
_cell.angle_gamma   90.00
#
_symmetry.space_group_name_H-M   'P 1'
#
loop_
_entity.id
_entity.type
_entity.pdbx_description
1 polymer ?
#
loop_
_entity_poly.entity_id
_entity_poly.type
_entity_poly.pdbx_seq_one_letter_code
_entity_poly.pdbx_strand_id
1 'polypeptide(L)'
;MDSKVDPKQLVSQALSQAPKQAKGKDPEQLRAAAEQFEAVFIQQMFKEMRNTIPDDGLIPRGNADDIYTQLQDAEAAKIMAEKGGIGLADLMMQQLLDENSGSEE
;
A
#
# COMPACT_ATOMS: atom_id res chain seq x y z
N MET A 1 14.08 -25.53 18.85
CA MET A 1 14.47 -24.60 17.77
C MET A 1 13.17 -24.10 17.19
N ASP A 2 12.54 -23.13 17.84
CA ASP A 2 11.19 -22.70 17.49
C ASP A 2 11.11 -21.18 17.67
N SER A 3 11.90 -20.46 16.88
CA SER A 3 11.71 -19.03 16.73
C SER A 3 10.48 -18.86 15.84
N LYS A 4 9.31 -18.77 16.49
CA LYS A 4 8.09 -18.27 15.86
C LYS A 4 8.39 -16.85 15.41
N VAL A 5 8.59 -16.68 14.11
CA VAL A 5 8.76 -15.37 13.51
C VAL A 5 7.36 -14.74 13.48
N ASP A 6 7.08 -13.85 14.44
CA ASP A 6 5.80 -13.16 14.52
C ASP A 6 5.74 -12.08 13.42
N PRO A 7 4.69 -12.05 12.57
CA PRO A 7 4.55 -11.09 11.48
C PRO A 7 4.63 -9.62 11.94
N LYS A 8 4.16 -9.36 13.17
CA LYS A 8 4.24 -8.05 13.82
C LYS A 8 5.67 -7.61 14.10
N GLN A 9 6.56 -8.56 14.41
CA GLN A 9 7.98 -8.28 14.65
C GLN A 9 8.73 -7.98 13.35
N LEU A 10 8.37 -8.65 12.25
CA LEU A 10 8.96 -8.36 10.94
C LEU A 10 8.59 -6.95 10.46
N VAL A 11 7.33 -6.55 10.67
CA VAL A 11 6.85 -5.22 10.30
C VAL A 11 7.48 -4.14 11.19
N SER A 12 7.55 -4.35 12.51
CA SER A 12 8.18 -3.37 13.42
C SER A 12 9.67 -3.18 13.13
N GLN A 13 10.37 -4.25 12.73
CA GLN A 13 11.79 -4.20 12.40
C GLN A 13 12.06 -3.52 11.05
N ALA A 14 11.15 -3.67 10.08
CA ALA A 14 11.20 -2.92 8.82
C ALA A 14 10.91 -1.43 9.02
N LEU A 15 10.00 -1.08 9.94
CA LEU A 15 9.63 0.32 10.24
C LEU A 15 10.69 1.03 11.09
N SER A 16 11.36 0.33 12.00
CA SER A 16 12.42 0.92 12.84
C SER A 16 13.73 1.21 12.11
N GLN A 17 13.91 0.69 10.90
CA GLN A 17 15.00 1.07 9.98
C GLN A 17 14.65 2.27 9.08
N ALA A 18 13.39 2.74 9.10
CA ALA A 18 13.05 4.01 8.47
C ALA A 18 13.73 5.16 9.25
N PRO A 19 14.24 6.20 8.55
CA PRO A 19 14.99 7.27 9.21
C PRO A 19 14.15 7.93 10.32
N LYS A 20 14.72 8.01 11.52
CA LYS A 20 14.18 8.63 12.76
C LYS A 20 13.99 10.16 12.67
N GLN A 21 13.61 10.68 11.51
CA GLN A 21 13.37 12.09 11.23
C GLN A 21 11.91 12.27 10.81
N ALA A 22 10.99 11.96 11.72
CA ALA A 22 9.59 12.34 11.61
C ALA A 22 9.20 13.49 12.55
N LYS A 23 10.17 14.07 13.30
CA LYS A 23 9.94 15.32 14.03
C LYS A 23 9.78 16.47 13.02
N GLY A 24 8.54 16.77 12.65
CA GLY A 24 8.17 17.92 11.81
C GLY A 24 7.59 17.62 10.43
N LYS A 25 7.14 16.39 10.13
CA LYS A 25 6.41 16.14 8.89
C LYS A 25 4.95 16.56 9.05
N ASP A 26 4.48 17.38 8.11
CA ASP A 26 3.10 17.82 8.00
C ASP A 26 2.16 16.61 7.94
N PRO A 27 1.18 16.48 8.87
CA PRO A 27 0.22 15.40 8.87
C PRO A 27 -0.50 15.21 7.54
N GLU A 28 -0.73 16.29 6.78
CA GLU A 28 -1.35 16.21 5.45
C GLU A 28 -0.44 15.53 4.43
N GLN A 29 0.87 15.80 4.48
CA GLN A 29 1.85 15.15 3.59
C GLN A 29 2.02 13.67 3.92
N LEU A 30 1.98 13.32 5.22
CA LEU A 30 1.99 11.91 5.64
C LEU A 30 0.73 11.19 5.17
N ARG A 31 -0.44 11.84 5.27
CA ARG A 31 -1.69 11.28 4.78
C ARG A 31 -1.65 11.04 3.27
N ALA A 32 -1.22 12.04 2.50
CA ALA A 32 -1.10 11.93 1.05
C ALA A 32 -0.15 10.79 0.64
N ALA A 33 0.99 10.64 1.34
CA ALA A 33 1.92 9.54 1.08
C ALA A 33 1.31 8.17 1.41
N ALA A 34 0.53 8.07 2.50
CA ALA A 34 -0.16 6.85 2.90
C ALA A 34 -1.24 6.45 1.88
N GLU A 35 -2.03 7.41 1.38
CA GLU A 35 -3.02 7.19 0.32
C GLU A 35 -2.37 6.76 -1.00
N GLN A 36 -1.24 7.38 -1.38
CA GLN A 36 -0.47 6.96 -2.55
C GLN A 36 0.05 5.52 -2.41
N PHE A 37 0.52 5.15 -1.22
CA PHE A 37 0.97 3.79 -0.95
C PHE A 37 -0.19 2.80 -1.07
N GLU A 38 -1.35 3.12 -0.49
CA GLU A 38 -2.56 2.32 -0.61
C GLU A 38 -3.01 2.16 -2.07
N ALA A 39 -2.93 3.21 -2.88
CA ALA A 39 -3.23 3.14 -4.31
C ALA A 39 -2.32 2.13 -5.04
N VAL A 40 -1.01 2.16 -4.79
CA VAL A 40 -0.07 1.19 -5.38
C VAL A 40 -0.39 -0.24 -4.91
N PHE A 41 -0.75 -0.41 -3.64
CA PHE A 41 -1.13 -1.71 -3.10
C PHE A 41 -2.40 -2.26 -3.76
N ILE A 42 -3.44 -1.43 -3.92
CA ILE A 42 -4.69 -1.81 -4.60
C ILE A 42 -4.42 -2.15 -6.08
N GLN A 43 -3.58 -1.37 -6.75
CA GLN A 43 -3.18 -1.67 -8.14
C GLN A 43 -2.50 -3.05 -8.23
N GLN A 44 -1.58 -3.38 -7.31
CA GLN A 44 -0.94 -4.68 -7.27
C GLN A 44 -1.97 -5.79 -6.98
N MET A 45 -2.93 -5.55 -6.08
CA MET A 45 -4.02 -6.49 -5.81
C MET A 45 -4.84 -6.77 -7.07
N PHE A 46 -5.17 -5.75 -7.87
CA PHE A 46 -5.87 -5.90 -9.15
C PHE A 46 -5.08 -6.74 -10.14
N LYS A 47 -3.78 -6.49 -10.24
CA LYS A 47 -2.89 -7.28 -11.07
C LYS A 47 -2.90 -8.76 -10.65
N GLU A 48 -2.75 -9.06 -9.37
CA GLU A 48 -2.77 -10.45 -8.89
C GLU A 48 -4.13 -11.12 -9.09
N MET A 49 -5.24 -10.40 -8.88
CA MET A 49 -6.57 -10.93 -9.17
C MET A 49 -6.72 -11.28 -10.65
N ARG A 50 -6.23 -10.45 -11.58
CA ARG A 50 -6.27 -10.75 -13.02
C ARG A 50 -5.37 -11.93 -13.39
N ASN A 51 -4.20 -12.05 -12.77
CA ASN A 51 -3.30 -13.21 -12.97
C ASN A 51 -3.97 -14.54 -12.60
N THR A 52 -5.03 -14.52 -11.77
CA THR A 52 -5.79 -15.74 -11.43
C THR A 52 -6.77 -16.16 -12.52
N ILE A 53 -7.07 -15.30 -13.48
CA ILE A 53 -7.97 -15.59 -14.60
C ILE A 53 -7.14 -16.21 -15.72
N PRO A 54 -7.46 -17.44 -16.17
CA PRO A 54 -6.77 -18.07 -17.30
C PRO A 54 -6.85 -17.21 -18.56
N ASP A 55 -5.79 -17.22 -19.35
CA ASP A 55 -5.72 -16.49 -20.63
C ASP A 55 -6.29 -17.33 -21.80
N ASP A 56 -7.35 -18.11 -21.54
CA ASP A 56 -7.95 -19.09 -22.46
C ASP A 56 -9.03 -18.50 -23.37
N GLY A 57 -9.05 -17.16 -23.51
CA GLY A 57 -10.00 -16.44 -24.33
C GLY A 57 -9.83 -16.69 -25.84
N LEU A 58 -10.95 -16.65 -26.57
CA LEU A 58 -10.97 -16.71 -28.04
C LEU A 58 -10.24 -15.53 -28.71
N ILE A 59 -10.05 -14.44 -27.98
CA ILE A 59 -9.32 -13.25 -28.43
C ILE A 59 -7.95 -13.23 -27.71
N PRO A 60 -6.83 -13.24 -28.44
CA PRO A 60 -5.51 -13.16 -27.83
C PRO A 60 -5.31 -11.78 -27.20
N ARG A 61 -4.90 -11.75 -25.92
CA ARG A 61 -4.50 -10.53 -25.23
C ARG A 61 -3.18 -10.02 -25.81
N GLY A 62 -3.12 -8.73 -26.10
CA GLY A 62 -1.93 -8.09 -26.68
C GLY A 62 -1.36 -7.02 -25.76
N ASN A 63 -0.09 -6.67 -25.97
CA ASN A 63 0.64 -5.69 -25.14
C ASN A 63 -0.09 -4.34 -24.97
N ALA A 64 -0.82 -3.88 -25.98
CA ALA A 64 -1.57 -2.63 -25.91
C ALA A 64 -2.76 -2.72 -24.92
N ASP A 65 -3.41 -3.88 -24.85
CA ASP A 65 -4.51 -4.15 -23.93
C ASP A 65 -4.00 -4.23 -22.48
N ASP A 66 -2.83 -4.85 -22.28
CA ASP A 66 -2.16 -4.91 -20.98
C ASP A 66 -1.79 -3.52 -20.47
N ILE A 67 -1.19 -2.68 -21.32
CA ILE A 67 -0.83 -1.30 -20.95
C ILE A 67 -2.07 -0.48 -20.62
N TYR A 68 -3.13 -0.58 -21.44
CA TYR A 68 -4.37 0.14 -21.19
C TYR A 68 -5.02 -0.30 -19.88
N THR A 69 -5.09 -1.61 -19.63
CA THR A 69 -5.62 -2.17 -18.39
C THR A 69 -4.81 -1.72 -17.18
N GLN A 70 -3.47 -1.71 -17.27
CA GLN A 70 -2.62 -1.23 -16.18
C GLN A 70 -2.84 0.24 -15.86
N LEU A 71 -3.04 1.09 -16.88
CA LEU A 71 -3.35 2.51 -16.69
C LEU A 71 -4.74 2.69 -16.06
N GLN A 72 -5.72 1.92 -16.52
CA GLN A 72 -7.06 1.92 -15.95
C GLN A 72 -7.04 1.50 -14.47
N ASP A 73 -6.29 0.44 -14.15
CA ASP A 73 -6.13 -0.06 -12.78
C ASP A 73 -5.44 0.97 -11.88
N ALA A 74 -4.43 1.67 -12.39
CA ALA A 74 -3.75 2.72 -11.64
C ALA A 74 -4.70 3.87 -11.26
N GLU A 75 -5.51 4.35 -12.20
CA GLU A 75 -6.47 5.43 -11.93
C GLU A 75 -7.59 4.97 -11.00
N ALA A 76 -8.13 3.76 -11.21
CA ALA A 76 -9.13 3.19 -10.33
C ALA A 76 -8.60 3.04 -8.89
N ALA A 77 -7.39 2.51 -8.73
CA ALA A 77 -6.76 2.33 -7.43
C ALA A 77 -6.52 3.66 -6.71
N LYS A 78 -6.09 4.69 -7.44
CA LYS A 78 -5.94 6.06 -6.91
C LYS A 78 -7.27 6.62 -6.40
N ILE A 79 -8.32 6.58 -7.21
CA ILE A 79 -9.66 7.06 -6.82
C ILE A 79 -10.20 6.29 -5.61
N MET A 80 -9.94 4.97 -5.53
CA MET A 80 -10.33 4.17 -4.37
C MET A 80 -9.58 4.61 -3.11
N ALA A 81 -8.26 4.74 -3.16
CA ALA A 81 -7.46 5.17 -2.02
C ALA A 81 -7.89 6.56 -1.49
N GLU A 82 -8.13 7.54 -2.38
CA GLU A 82 -8.63 8.87 -2.02
C GLU A 82 -10.02 8.84 -1.35
N LYS A 83 -10.83 7.81 -1.64
CA LYS A 83 -12.17 7.63 -1.05
C LYS A 83 -12.18 6.73 0.19
N GLY A 84 -11.02 6.37 0.73
CA GLY A 84 -10.87 5.54 1.93
C GLY A 84 -10.48 4.08 1.67
N GLY A 85 -10.39 3.68 0.39
CA GLY A 85 -9.73 2.45 -0.05
C GLY A 85 -10.14 1.20 0.72
N ILE A 86 -9.12 0.49 1.21
CA ILE A 86 -9.24 -0.71 2.05
C ILE A 86 -8.88 -0.40 3.51
N GLY A 87 -8.61 0.86 3.85
CA GLY A 87 -8.22 1.33 5.19
C GLY A 87 -6.74 1.22 5.50
N LEU A 88 -5.88 0.93 4.52
CA LEU A 88 -4.44 0.79 4.75
C LEU A 88 -3.79 2.14 5.11
N ALA A 89 -4.21 3.22 4.44
CA ALA A 89 -3.71 4.55 4.74
C ALA A 89 -4.06 4.98 6.18
N ASP A 90 -5.25 4.62 6.67
CA ASP A 90 -5.68 4.89 8.06
C ASP A 90 -4.79 4.17 9.07
N LEU A 91 -4.52 2.88 8.84
CA LEU A 91 -3.65 2.08 9.70
C LEU A 91 -2.22 2.64 9.74
N MET A 92 -1.70 3.09 8.60
CA MET A 92 -0.38 3.73 8.54
C MET A 92 -0.37 5.03 9.34
N MET A 93 -1.41 5.86 9.22
CA MET A 93 -1.51 7.10 9.97
C MET A 93 -1.63 6.86 11.48
N GLN A 94 -2.41 5.86 11.90
CA GLN A 94 -2.50 5.47 13.31
C GLN A 94 -1.12 5.09 13.87
N GLN A 95 -0.39 4.21 13.17
CA GLN A 95 0.95 3.80 13.62
C GLN A 95 1.93 4.96 13.70
N LEU A 96 1.92 5.87 12.72
CA LEU A 96 2.83 7.03 12.69
C LEU A 96 2.49 8.06 13.79
N LEU A 97 1.20 8.25 14.10
CA LEU A 97 0.75 9.13 15.17
C LEU A 97 1.04 8.52 16.55
N ASP A 98 0.82 7.22 16.72
CA ASP A 98 1.10 6.49 17.95
C ASP A 98 2.61 6.49 18.27
N GLU A 99 3.48 6.26 17.27
CA GLU A 99 4.94 6.35 17.46
C GLU A 99 5.41 7.77 17.81
N ASN A 100 4.76 8.81 17.30
CA ASN A 100 5.11 10.19 17.65
C ASN A 100 4.73 10.51 19.10
N SER A 101 3.64 9.92 19.61
CA SER A 101 3.18 10.09 21.00
C SER A 101 4.04 9.37 22.05
N GLY A 102 4.78 8.32 21.67
CA GLY A 102 5.67 7.56 22.56
C GLY A 102 7.07 8.17 22.76
N SER A 103 7.32 9.41 22.31
CA SER A 103 8.63 10.07 22.38
C SER A 103 8.69 11.28 23.31
N GLU A 104 7.64 11.47 24.14
CA GLU A 104 7.53 12.56 25.13
C GLU A 104 7.61 12.12 26.60
N GLU A 105 7.97 10.86 26.92
CA GLU A 105 8.32 10.42 28.29
C GLU A 105 9.82 10.20 28.49
#